data_AF-A0AAT9N1B3-F1
#
_entry.id   AF-A0AAT9N1B3-F1
#
_cell.length_a   1.000
_cell.length_b   1.000
_cell.length_c   1.000
_cell.angle_alpha   90.00
_cell.angle_beta   90.00
_cell.angle_gamma   90.00
#
_symmetry.space_group_name_H-M   'P 1'
#
loop_
_entity.id
_entity.type
_entity.pdbx_description
1 polymer ?
#
loop_
_entity_poly.entity_id
_entity_poly.type
_entity_poly.pdbx_seq_one_letter_code
_entity_poly.pdbx_strand_id
1 'polypeptide(L)'
;MDEKIRVLICTEVPRIDDNIDMRSIWMELNTYVKTLESNINLQDLGEWRILINVLAQRTDAIGVAKRVARFPSDKEYVIYISTPIPDNEQVSYGTSNVKEAFFKENNEKYSYILVVWF
;
A
#
# COMPACT_ATOMS: atom_id res chain seq x y z
N MET A 1 -4.29 -3.08 -20.27
CA MET A 1 -3.48 -2.05 -19.59
C MET A 1 -2.05 -2.57 -19.60
N ASP A 2 -1.13 -1.84 -20.23
CA ASP A 2 0.20 -2.34 -20.62
C ASP A 2 1.32 -1.89 -19.68
N GLU A 3 0.97 -1.24 -18.57
CA GLU A 3 1.92 -0.73 -17.58
C GLU A 3 2.64 -1.89 -16.87
N LYS A 4 3.97 -1.76 -16.73
CA LYS A 4 4.84 -2.76 -16.09
C LYS A 4 4.81 -2.68 -14.57
N ILE A 5 4.52 -1.49 -14.04
CA ILE A 5 4.31 -1.23 -12.63
C ILE A 5 2.94 -0.61 -12.47
N ARG A 6 2.15 -1.10 -11.50
CA ARG A 6 0.88 -0.48 -11.11
C ARG A 6 0.72 -0.47 -9.60
N VAL A 7 -0.13 0.43 -9.12
CA VAL A 7 -0.52 0.50 -7.71
C VAL A 7 -1.97 0.04 -7.55
N LEU A 8 -2.20 -0.84 -6.57
CA LEU A 8 -3.52 -1.13 -6.02
C LEU A 8 -3.56 -0.55 -4.60
N ILE A 9 -4.67 0.09 -4.25
CA ILE A 9 -4.95 0.45 -2.87
C ILE A 9 -6.06 -0.47 -2.36
N CYS A 10 -5.78 -1.17 -1.26
CA CYS A 10 -6.78 -1.90 -0.50
C CYS A 10 -7.00 -1.19 0.84
N THR A 11 -8.24 -1.15 1.31
CA THR A 11 -8.56 -0.62 2.64
C THR A 11 -9.09 -1.74 3.53
N GLU A 12 -8.61 -1.77 4.75
CA GLU A 12 -9.18 -2.57 5.84
C GLU A 12 -9.82 -1.68 6.91
N VAL A 13 -9.85 -0.37 6.68
CA VAL A 13 -10.62 0.59 7.48
C VAL A 13 -12.03 0.68 6.89
N PRO A 14 -13.06 0.31 7.66
CA PRO A 14 -14.44 0.38 7.20
C PRO A 14 -14.81 1.79 6.75
N ARG A 15 -15.49 1.91 5.61
CA ARG A 15 -16.09 3.17 5.13
C ARG A 15 -15.11 4.35 5.03
N ILE A 16 -13.82 4.06 4.80
CA ILE A 16 -12.80 5.11 4.63
C ILE A 16 -13.13 6.02 3.44
N ASP A 17 -13.77 5.46 2.42
CA ASP A 17 -14.22 6.09 1.18
C ASP A 17 -15.38 7.07 1.37
N ASP A 18 -16.07 7.05 2.51
CA ASP A 18 -17.10 8.05 2.84
C ASP A 18 -16.50 9.46 3.03
N ASN A 19 -15.23 9.54 3.45
CA ASN A 19 -14.58 10.80 3.80
C ASN A 19 -13.28 11.05 3.03
N ILE A 20 -12.70 10.01 2.40
CA ILE A 20 -11.41 10.08 1.71
C ILE A 20 -11.61 9.69 0.25
N ASP A 21 -11.17 10.56 -0.66
CA ASP A 21 -11.15 10.25 -2.10
C ASP A 21 -10.03 9.28 -2.44
N MET A 22 -10.30 7.99 -2.22
CA MET A 22 -9.38 6.89 -2.52
C MET A 22 -9.01 6.82 -4.00
N ARG A 23 -9.87 7.30 -4.91
CA ARG A 23 -9.59 7.31 -6.34
C ARG A 23 -8.54 8.35 -6.68
N SER A 24 -8.62 9.55 -6.12
CA SER A 24 -7.61 10.59 -6.33
C SER A 24 -6.25 10.14 -5.79
N ILE A 25 -6.20 9.55 -4.59
CA ILE A 25 -4.96 8.98 -4.03
C ILE A 25 -4.39 7.89 -4.96
N TRP A 26 -5.25 6.99 -5.46
CA TRP A 26 -4.83 5.95 -6.41
C TRP A 26 -4.26 6.54 -7.70
N MET A 27 -4.85 7.60 -8.26
CA MET A 27 -4.35 8.27 -9.45
C MET A 27 -2.99 8.94 -9.20
N GLU A 28 -2.82 9.61 -8.06
CA GLU A 28 -1.56 10.24 -7.68
C GLU A 28 -0.45 9.20 -7.50
N LEU A 29 -0.71 8.10 -6.79
CA LEU A 29 0.26 7.03 -6.62
C LEU A 29 0.63 6.37 -7.95
N ASN A 30 -0.34 6.07 -8.82
CA ASN A 30 -0.04 5.52 -10.15
C ASN A 30 0.73 6.51 -11.04
N THR A 31 0.51 7.81 -10.86
CA THR A 31 1.29 8.85 -11.55
C THR A 31 2.72 8.90 -11.01
N TYR A 32 2.88 8.84 -9.69
CA TYR A 32 4.19 8.86 -9.04
C TYR A 32 5.05 7.66 -9.42
N VAL A 33 4.50 6.43 -9.43
CA VAL A 33 5.30 5.23 -9.76
C VAL A 33 5.84 5.23 -11.19
N LYS A 34 5.20 5.93 -12.13
CA LYS A 34 5.74 6.11 -13.49
C LYS A 34 7.08 6.85 -13.47
N THR A 35 7.28 7.76 -12.53
CA THR A 35 8.57 8.46 -12.36
C THR A 35 9.67 7.52 -11.88
N LEU A 36 9.30 6.42 -11.22
CA LEU A 36 10.24 5.42 -10.68
C LEU A 36 10.65 4.37 -11.70
N GLU A 37 9.95 4.24 -12.84
CA GLU A 37 10.26 3.23 -13.88
C GLU A 37 11.72 3.31 -14.34
N SER A 38 12.27 4.52 -14.45
CA SER A 38 13.67 4.74 -14.83
C SER A 38 14.69 4.18 -13.83
N ASN A 39 14.30 3.97 -12.58
CA ASN A 39 15.15 3.46 -11.50
C ASN A 39 15.05 1.93 -11.34
N ILE A 40 14.22 1.27 -12.14
CA ILE A 40 13.94 -0.17 -12.02
C ILE A 40 14.29 -0.84 -13.34
N ASN A 41 15.04 -1.95 -13.29
CA ASN A 41 15.31 -2.74 -14.49
C ASN A 41 14.05 -3.53 -14.92
N LEU A 42 13.17 -2.89 -15.68
CA LEU A 42 11.94 -3.49 -16.16
C LEU A 42 12.16 -4.58 -17.21
N GLN A 43 13.34 -4.65 -17.84
CA GLN A 43 13.63 -5.68 -18.85
C GLN A 43 13.69 -7.08 -18.23
N ASP A 44 14.23 -7.18 -17.00
CA ASP A 44 14.34 -8.45 -16.27
C ASP A 44 12.97 -9.04 -15.88
N LEU A 45 11.90 -8.23 -15.90
CA LEU A 45 10.56 -8.71 -15.67
C LEU A 45 10.05 -9.56 -16.85
N GLY A 46 10.58 -9.38 -18.07
CA GLY A 46 10.09 -10.08 -19.26
C GLY A 46 8.58 -9.87 -19.44
N GLU A 47 7.80 -10.95 -19.45
CA GLU A 47 6.33 -10.90 -19.52
C GLU A 47 5.63 -10.54 -18.19
N TRP A 48 6.38 -10.51 -17.09
CA TRP A 48 5.85 -10.23 -15.77
C TRP A 48 5.65 -8.73 -15.53
N ARG A 49 4.91 -8.43 -14.46
CA ARG A 49 4.58 -7.08 -13.99
C ARG A 49 4.80 -6.99 -12.48
N ILE A 50 4.98 -5.78 -11.99
CA ILE A 50 5.02 -5.47 -10.56
C ILE A 50 3.69 -4.82 -10.16
N LEU A 51 3.06 -5.34 -9.13
CA LEU A 51 1.98 -4.69 -8.42
C LEU A 51 2.47 -4.24 -7.05
N ILE A 52 2.34 -2.95 -6.78
CA ILE A 52 2.51 -2.40 -5.45
C ILE A 52 1.12 -2.37 -4.82
N ASN A 53 0.91 -3.22 -3.81
CA ASN A 53 -0.33 -3.28 -3.06
C ASN A 53 -0.16 -2.47 -1.76
N VAL A 54 -0.82 -1.31 -1.71
CA VAL A 54 -0.84 -0.41 -0.56
C VAL A 54 -2.07 -0.73 0.28
N LEU A 55 -1.86 -1.20 1.51
CA LEU A 55 -2.93 -1.56 2.42
C LEU A 55 -3.11 -0.47 3.47
N ALA A 56 -4.19 0.30 3.36
CA ALA A 56 -4.64 1.23 4.38
C ALA A 56 -5.24 0.45 5.55
N GLN A 57 -4.58 0.49 6.72
CA GLN A 57 -4.92 -0.35 7.87
C GLN A 57 -4.83 0.43 9.18
N ARG A 58 -5.51 -0.09 10.20
CA ARG A 58 -5.29 0.32 11.60
C ARG A 58 -4.05 -0.39 12.14
N THR A 59 -2.91 0.28 12.05
CA THR A 59 -1.61 -0.16 12.55
C THR A 59 -0.82 1.06 13.01
N ASP A 60 0.32 0.86 13.66
CA ASP A 60 1.16 1.91 14.24
C ASP A 60 2.43 2.21 13.40
N ALA A 61 2.72 1.42 12.36
CA ALA A 61 3.87 1.67 11.49
C ALA A 61 3.62 1.29 10.03
N ILE A 62 4.47 1.81 9.14
CA ILE A 62 4.51 1.35 7.75
C ILE A 62 5.30 0.05 7.71
N GLY A 63 4.72 -0.99 7.11
CA GLY A 63 5.35 -2.30 6.96
C GLY A 63 5.53 -2.65 5.49
N VAL A 64 6.77 -2.80 5.03
CA VAL A 64 7.06 -3.30 3.67
C VAL A 64 7.41 -4.78 3.76
N ALA A 65 6.67 -5.64 3.06
CA ALA A 65 6.93 -7.08 3.10
C ALA A 65 8.34 -7.40 2.60
N LYS A 66 9.10 -8.20 3.36
CA LYS A 66 10.46 -8.65 3.00
C LYS A 66 10.46 -9.59 1.79
N ARG A 67 9.31 -10.17 1.46
CA ARG A 67 9.12 -11.08 0.33
C ARG A 67 7.95 -10.62 -0.50
N VAL A 68 8.14 -10.65 -1.81
CA VAL A 68 7.07 -10.45 -2.79
C VAL A 68 6.26 -11.73 -2.96
N ALA A 69 4.95 -11.60 -3.12
CA ALA A 69 4.14 -12.71 -3.58
C ALA A 69 4.25 -12.83 -5.10
N ARG A 70 4.12 -14.06 -5.62
CA ARG A 70 4.09 -14.34 -7.06
C ARG A 70 2.75 -14.95 -7.39
N PHE A 71 2.05 -14.35 -8.35
CA PHE A 71 0.79 -14.86 -8.89
C PHE A 71 1.01 -15.25 -10.35
N PRO A 72 1.34 -16.53 -10.62
CA PRO A 72 1.68 -16.97 -11.97
C PRO A 72 0.53 -16.84 -12.98
N SER A 73 -0.72 -16.94 -12.52
CA SER A 73 -1.92 -16.72 -13.33
C SER A 73 -1.93 -15.35 -13.97
N ASP A 74 -1.53 -14.33 -13.21
CA ASP A 74 -1.56 -12.92 -13.60
C ASP A 74 -0.19 -12.42 -14.08
N LYS A 75 0.83 -13.30 -14.03
CA LYS A 75 2.24 -12.98 -14.26
C LYS A 75 2.68 -11.75 -13.45
N GLU A 76 2.35 -11.74 -12.16
CA GLU A 76 2.54 -10.57 -11.29
C GLU A 76 3.39 -10.87 -10.06
N TYR A 77 4.32 -9.96 -9.77
CA TYR A 77 5.03 -9.85 -8.50
C TYR A 77 4.37 -8.80 -7.64
N VAL A 78 3.91 -9.16 -6.44
CA VAL A 78 3.19 -8.25 -5.55
C VAL A 78 4.08 -7.85 -4.38
N ILE A 79 4.32 -6.54 -4.26
CA ILE A 79 4.97 -5.90 -3.12
C ILE A 79 3.86 -5.39 -2.20
N TYR A 80 3.84 -5.85 -0.95
CA TYR A 80 2.86 -5.39 0.04
C TYR A 80 3.44 -4.28 0.91
N ILE A 81 2.68 -3.20 1.07
CA ILE A 81 3.01 -2.06 1.94
C ILE A 81 1.80 -1.80 2.85
N SER A 82 1.89 -2.15 4.12
CA SER A 82 0.92 -1.70 5.12
C SER A 82 1.17 -0.23 5.43
N THR A 83 0.11 0.56 5.43
CA THR A 83 0.14 2.01 5.67
C THR A 83 -0.81 2.34 6.81
N PRO A 84 -0.33 2.93 7.92
CA PRO A 84 -1.16 3.30 9.04
C PRO A 84 -2.06 4.49 8.68
N ILE A 85 -3.36 4.35 8.97
CA ILE A 85 -4.33 5.44 8.91
C ILE A 85 -4.59 5.89 10.35
N PRO A 86 -4.28 7.16 10.70
CA PRO A 86 -4.45 7.62 12.07
C PRO A 86 -5.92 7.91 12.38
N ASP A 87 -6.31 7.67 13.62
CA ASP A 87 -7.61 8.06 14.13
C ASP A 87 -7.64 9.53 14.59
N ASN A 88 -8.83 10.03 14.88
CA ASN A 88 -9.07 11.42 15.26
C ASN A 88 -8.62 11.77 16.70
N GLU A 89 -8.17 10.81 17.49
CA GLU A 89 -7.51 11.07 18.79
C GLU A 89 -5.98 11.16 18.64
N GLN A 90 -5.42 10.52 17.61
CA GLN A 90 -4.00 10.59 17.31
C GLN A 90 -3.62 11.91 16.62
N VAL A 91 -4.38 12.32 15.61
CA VAL A 91 -4.10 13.54 14.83
C VAL A 91 -5.38 14.26 14.40
N SER A 92 -5.30 15.58 14.19
CA SER A 92 -6.46 16.41 13.84
C SER A 92 -7.09 16.08 12.48
N TYR A 93 -6.34 15.43 11.58
CA TYR A 93 -6.81 15.00 10.26
C TYR A 93 -7.21 13.51 10.22
N GLY A 94 -7.16 12.81 11.37
CA GLY A 94 -7.52 11.40 11.46
C GLY A 94 -9.02 11.17 11.37
N THR A 95 -9.43 9.91 11.19
CA THR A 95 -10.85 9.54 11.06
C THR A 95 -11.28 8.53 12.11
N SER A 96 -12.48 8.73 12.69
CA SER A 96 -13.01 7.87 13.75
C SER A 96 -13.27 6.43 13.30
N ASN A 97 -13.54 6.21 12.00
CA ASN A 97 -13.81 4.90 11.42
C ASN A 97 -12.62 3.93 11.55
N VAL A 98 -11.40 4.45 11.72
CA VAL A 98 -10.20 3.63 11.97
C VAL A 98 -10.40 2.75 13.21
N LYS A 99 -11.11 3.23 14.24
CA LYS A 99 -11.31 2.49 15.49
C LYS A 99 -12.22 1.27 15.34
N GLU A 100 -13.03 1.23 14.28
CA GLU A 100 -13.88 0.08 13.94
C GLU A 100 -13.08 -1.06 13.29
N ALA A 101 -11.89 -0.76 12.75
CA ALA A 101 -11.01 -1.75 12.15
C ALA A 101 -10.25 -2.56 13.20
N PHE A 102 -9.89 -3.80 12.83
CA PHE A 102 -8.99 -4.63 13.62
C PHE A 102 -7.59 -4.02 13.65
N PHE A 103 -7.02 -3.88 14.85
CA PHE A 103 -5.64 -3.45 14.99
C PHE A 103 -4.70 -4.57 14.50
N LYS A 104 -3.76 -4.21 13.62
CA LYS A 104 -2.73 -5.11 13.12
C LYS A 104 -1.39 -4.76 13.72
N GLU A 105 -0.90 -5.63 14.59
CA GLU A 105 0.45 -5.55 15.13
C GLU A 105 1.50 -5.70 14.03
N ASN A 106 2.57 -4.93 14.15
CA ASN A 106 3.72 -5.06 13.27
C ASN A 106 4.35 -6.44 13.38
N ASN A 107 4.82 -6.93 12.24
CA ASN A 107 5.50 -8.23 12.18
C ASN A 107 6.89 -8.09 11.56
N GLU A 108 7.88 -7.79 12.40
CA GLU A 108 9.28 -7.62 11.98
C GLU A 108 9.89 -8.88 11.36
N LYS A 109 9.34 -10.07 11.64
CA LYS A 109 9.79 -11.31 11.00
C LYS A 109 9.54 -11.29 9.50
N TYR A 110 8.40 -10.72 9.07
CA TYR A 110 7.97 -10.75 7.67
C TYR A 110 8.04 -9.39 6.96
N SER A 111 8.20 -8.30 7.71
CA SER A 111 8.21 -6.94 7.17
C SER A 111 9.43 -6.15 7.64
N TYR A 112 9.88 -5.23 6.80
CA TYR A 112 10.72 -4.12 7.20
C TYR A 112 9.80 -3.01 7.71
N ILE A 113 10.07 -2.51 8.92
CA ILE A 113 9.22 -1.53 9.60
C ILE A 113 9.83 -0.15 9.46
N LEU A 114 9.01 0.79 9.00
CA LEU A 114 9.27 2.21 8.92
C LEU A 114 8.39 2.88 9.98
N VAL A 115 9.02 3.34 11.07
CA VAL A 115 8.32 4.05 12.15
C VAL A 115 7.91 5.42 11.64
N VAL A 116 6.62 5.72 11.72
CA VAL A 116 6.06 7.03 11.36
C VAL A 116 5.63 7.70 12.66
N TRP A 117 6.06 8.95 12.85
CA TRP A 117 5.62 9.78 13.96
C TRP A 117 4.47 10.64 13.46
N PHE A 118 3.29 10.45 14.04
CA PHE A 118 2.07 11.21 13.78
C PHE A 118 1.91 12.33 14.81
#